data_AF-A0AA40DRP7-F1
#
_entry.id   AF-A0AA40DRP7-F1
#
_cell.length_a   1.000
_cell.length_b   1.000
_cell.length_c   1.000
_cell.angle_alpha   90.00
_cell.angle_beta   90.00
_cell.angle_gamma   90.00
#
_symmetry.space_group_name_H-M   'P 1'
#
loop_
_entity.id
_entity.type
_entity.pdbx_description
1 polymer ?
#
loop_
_entity_poly.entity_id
_entity_poly.type
_entity_poly.pdbx_seq_one_letter_code
_entity_poly.pdbx_strand_id
1 'polypeptide(L)'
;MSFGFEDENDVIDAAVDNTVNAGKLIIAAASNNGSLSGRARPARKDGVICIHATDGKGNKGGMNPSPQSKTDNFATIGVAVPCKWKGKDMWKSGTSFAVPIAAGFAAGSRGIDAISRLGSSRFCDKNRARRSFFGRWQR
;
A
#
# COMPACT_ATOMS: atom_id res chain seq x y z
N MET A 1 2.55 6.31 6.06
CA MET A 1 3.26 5.63 7.16
C MET A 1 4.03 4.44 6.61
N SER A 2 5.34 4.58 6.47
CA SER A 2 6.23 3.53 5.93
C SER A 2 6.77 2.59 7.01
N PHE A 3 6.00 2.39 8.09
CA PHE A 3 6.35 1.60 9.25
C PHE A 3 5.11 0.86 9.75
N GLY A 4 5.31 -0.16 10.56
CA GLY A 4 4.25 -0.87 11.26
C GLY A 4 4.76 -1.59 12.49
N PHE A 5 3.84 -1.93 13.37
CA PHE A 5 4.06 -2.63 14.63
C PHE A 5 3.05 -3.78 14.76
N GLU A 6 3.42 -4.84 15.45
CA GLU A 6 2.55 -6.01 15.67
C GLU A 6 1.69 -5.84 16.93
N ASP A 7 2.23 -5.15 17.95
CA ASP A 7 1.58 -4.98 19.24
C ASP A 7 0.41 -3.99 19.20
N GLU A 8 -0.57 -4.24 20.05
CA GLU A 8 -1.73 -3.37 20.19
C GLU A 8 -1.40 -2.16 21.05
N ASN A 9 -1.80 -0.96 20.62
CA ASN A 9 -1.61 0.26 21.39
C ASN A 9 -2.82 1.18 21.26
N ASP A 10 -3.61 1.24 22.32
CA ASP A 10 -4.87 2.00 22.37
C ASP A 10 -4.67 3.48 22.04
N VAL A 11 -3.54 4.07 22.43
CA VAL A 11 -3.24 5.48 22.16
C VAL A 11 -3.02 5.71 20.68
N ILE A 12 -2.28 4.82 20.02
CA ILE A 12 -2.04 4.92 18.57
C ILE A 12 -3.32 4.62 17.80
N ASP A 13 -4.07 3.61 18.22
CA ASP A 13 -5.33 3.22 17.57
C ASP A 13 -6.38 4.33 17.70
N ALA A 14 -6.51 4.98 18.86
CA ALA A 14 -7.36 6.15 19.03
C ALA A 14 -6.93 7.33 18.15
N ALA A 15 -5.61 7.56 18.00
CA ALA A 15 -5.10 8.62 17.13
C ALA A 15 -5.41 8.35 15.65
N VAL A 16 -5.31 7.09 15.20
CA VAL A 16 -5.71 6.66 13.86
C VAL A 16 -7.20 6.88 13.65
N ASP A 17 -8.04 6.42 14.58
CA ASP A 17 -9.50 6.55 14.48
C ASP A 17 -9.92 8.03 14.44
N ASN A 18 -9.35 8.88 15.29
CA ASN A 18 -9.62 10.32 15.28
C ASN A 18 -9.25 10.98 13.94
N THR A 19 -8.14 10.55 13.34
CA THR A 19 -7.67 11.08 12.05
C THR A 19 -8.58 10.63 10.90
N VAL A 20 -9.03 9.38 10.91
CA VAL A 20 -10.01 8.85 9.95
C VAL A 20 -11.34 9.59 10.10
N ASN A 21 -11.83 9.77 11.34
CA ASN A 21 -13.08 10.48 11.63
C ASN A 21 -13.02 11.96 11.23
N ALA A 22 -11.83 12.59 11.28
CA ALA A 22 -11.59 13.94 10.76
C ALA A 22 -11.52 14.02 9.22
N GLY A 23 -11.82 12.92 8.51
CA GLY A 23 -11.82 12.85 7.05
C GLY A 23 -10.42 12.90 6.43
N LYS A 24 -9.37 12.57 7.19
CA LYS A 24 -7.99 12.56 6.68
C LYS A 24 -7.64 11.19 6.12
N LEU A 25 -6.88 11.18 5.04
CA LEU A 25 -6.40 9.96 4.41
C LEU A 25 -5.17 9.42 5.13
N ILE A 26 -5.23 8.18 5.58
CA ILE A 26 -4.08 7.46 6.11
C ILE A 26 -3.68 6.36 5.14
N ILE A 27 -2.39 6.36 4.76
CA ILE A 27 -1.78 5.33 3.91
C ILE A 27 -0.67 4.67 4.72
N ALA A 28 -0.67 3.34 4.83
CA ALA A 28 0.29 2.61 5.64
C ALA A 28 0.85 1.37 4.92
N ALA A 29 2.05 0.96 5.32
CA ALA A 29 2.75 -0.19 4.77
C ALA A 29 2.14 -1.49 5.29
N ALA A 30 1.88 -2.46 4.41
CA ALA A 30 1.22 -3.70 4.77
C ALA A 30 2.00 -4.50 5.81
N SER A 31 3.21 -4.94 5.48
CA SER A 31 4.21 -5.59 6.34
C SER A 31 5.35 -6.06 5.44
N ASN A 32 6.52 -6.31 6.00
CA ASN A 32 7.64 -6.94 5.29
C ASN A 32 7.93 -8.37 5.78
N ASN A 33 7.11 -8.92 6.67
CA ASN A 33 7.33 -10.23 7.30
C ASN A 33 6.80 -11.41 6.47
N GLY A 34 6.45 -11.16 5.19
CA GLY A 34 5.91 -12.19 4.32
C GLY A 34 4.60 -12.77 4.88
N SER A 35 4.30 -14.03 4.55
CA SER A 35 3.08 -14.69 5.03
C SER A 35 3.13 -15.15 6.49
N LEU A 36 4.23 -14.87 7.22
CA LEU A 36 4.39 -15.27 8.62
C LEU A 36 3.60 -14.37 9.57
N SER A 37 3.45 -13.09 9.25
CA SER A 37 2.54 -12.19 9.95
C SER A 37 1.55 -11.54 8.98
N GLY A 38 0.40 -11.13 9.52
CA GLY A 38 -0.63 -10.44 8.74
C GLY A 38 -0.23 -9.01 8.39
N ARG A 39 -1.22 -8.18 8.06
CA ARG A 39 -0.99 -6.73 7.96
C ARG A 39 -0.59 -6.20 9.34
N ALA A 40 0.50 -5.44 9.40
CA ALA A 40 0.95 -4.74 10.59
C ALA A 40 -0.02 -3.61 10.95
N ARG A 41 -0.08 -3.22 12.21
CA ARG A 41 -0.73 -1.95 12.59
C ARG A 41 0.19 -0.78 12.21
N PRO A 42 -0.34 0.35 11.73
CA PRO A 42 -1.76 0.70 11.60
C PRO A 42 -2.44 0.24 10.30
N ALA A 43 -1.73 -0.42 9.37
CA ALA A 43 -2.29 -0.85 8.08
C ALA A 43 -3.41 -1.91 8.17
N ARG A 44 -3.59 -2.54 9.34
CA ARG A 44 -4.68 -3.48 9.63
C ARG A 44 -6.00 -2.79 10.04
N LYS A 45 -5.98 -1.52 10.45
CA LYS A 45 -7.16 -0.77 10.90
C LYS A 45 -8.07 -0.39 9.73
N ASP A 46 -9.37 -0.40 9.97
CA ASP A 46 -10.35 0.11 9.02
C ASP A 46 -10.19 1.62 8.83
N GLY A 47 -10.41 2.10 7.60
CA GLY A 47 -10.14 3.51 7.22
C GLY A 47 -8.68 3.81 6.89
N VAL A 48 -7.75 2.87 7.12
CA VAL A 48 -6.36 2.98 6.67
C VAL A 48 -6.16 2.25 5.34
N ILE A 49 -5.58 2.95 4.37
CA ILE A 49 -5.20 2.35 3.08
C ILE A 49 -3.91 1.57 3.26
N CYS A 50 -4.04 0.24 3.26
CA CYS A 50 -2.93 -0.70 3.31
C CYS A 50 -2.27 -0.88 1.93
N ILE A 51 -0.96 -0.64 1.86
CA ILE A 51 -0.17 -0.74 0.62
C ILE A 51 0.81 -1.90 0.66
N HIS A 52 0.66 -2.81 -0.29
CA HIS A 52 1.59 -3.91 -0.56
C HIS A 52 2.63 -3.49 -1.61
N ALA A 53 3.77 -4.20 -1.66
CA ALA A 53 4.85 -3.93 -2.60
C ALA A 53 4.78 -4.85 -3.83
N THR A 54 4.79 -4.28 -5.04
CA THR A 54 4.96 -5.02 -6.29
C THR A 54 6.30 -4.73 -6.93
N ASP A 55 6.73 -5.62 -7.82
CA ASP A 55 7.86 -5.34 -8.72
C ASP A 55 7.42 -4.46 -9.91
N GLY A 56 8.38 -4.02 -10.73
CA GLY A 56 8.11 -3.23 -11.93
C GLY A 56 7.28 -3.95 -13.00
N LYS A 57 7.01 -5.25 -12.84
CA LYS A 57 6.15 -6.06 -13.71
C LYS A 57 4.75 -6.27 -13.11
N GLY A 58 4.50 -5.77 -11.90
CA GLY A 58 3.23 -5.96 -11.19
C GLY A 58 3.13 -7.28 -10.41
N ASN A 59 4.21 -8.05 -10.27
CA ASN A 59 4.20 -9.27 -9.46
C ASN A 59 4.28 -8.94 -7.96
N LYS A 60 3.70 -9.83 -7.14
CA LYS A 60 3.74 -9.71 -5.68
C LYS A 60 5.19 -9.78 -5.18
N GLY A 61 5.60 -8.82 -4.36
CA GLY A 61 6.83 -8.93 -3.58
C GLY A 61 6.72 -10.06 -2.55
N GLY A 62 7.71 -10.95 -2.49
CA GLY A 62 7.72 -12.10 -1.56
C GLY A 62 7.60 -11.71 -0.08
N MET A 63 7.92 -10.46 0.25
CA MET A 63 7.83 -9.88 1.60
C MET A 63 6.42 -9.47 2.02
N ASN A 64 5.44 -9.47 1.11
CA ASN A 64 4.11 -9.01 1.42
C ASN A 64 3.33 -10.05 2.24
N PRO A 65 2.51 -9.59 3.20
CA PRO A 65 1.59 -10.46 3.91
C PRO A 65 0.59 -11.11 2.96
N SER A 66 -0.11 -12.11 3.49
CA SER A 66 -1.23 -12.69 2.75
C SER A 66 -2.34 -11.65 2.60
N PRO A 67 -2.93 -11.55 1.40
CA PRO A 67 -4.00 -10.60 1.12
C PRO A 67 -5.23 -10.97 1.92
N GLN A 68 -5.95 -9.95 2.38
CA GLN A 68 -7.10 -10.14 3.24
C GLN A 68 -8.36 -10.28 2.37
N SER A 69 -9.10 -11.37 2.58
CA SER A 69 -10.34 -11.65 1.86
C SER A 69 -11.40 -10.61 2.19
N LYS A 70 -12.27 -10.31 1.22
CA LYS A 70 -13.38 -9.34 1.34
C LYS A 70 -12.96 -7.89 1.67
N THR A 71 -11.69 -7.53 1.47
CA THR A 71 -11.19 -6.15 1.62
C THR A 71 -10.38 -5.73 0.40
N ASP A 72 -10.21 -4.42 0.24
CA ASP A 72 -9.29 -3.86 -0.73
C ASP A 72 -7.84 -4.24 -0.38
N ASN A 73 -7.12 -4.81 -1.34
CA ASN A 73 -5.67 -5.02 -1.28
C ASN A 73 -5.03 -4.11 -2.31
N PHE A 74 -4.64 -2.90 -1.88
CA PHE A 74 -3.90 -1.98 -2.73
C PHE A 74 -2.43 -2.35 -2.73
N ALA A 75 -1.77 -2.14 -3.87
CA ALA A 75 -0.36 -2.37 -4.02
C ALA A 75 0.26 -1.37 -5.01
N THR A 76 1.51 -1.01 -4.76
CA THR A 76 2.32 -0.13 -5.62
C THR A 76 3.74 -0.66 -5.70
N ILE A 77 4.53 -0.11 -6.62
CA ILE A 77 5.93 -0.51 -6.80
C ILE A 77 6.68 -0.34 -5.48
N GLY A 78 7.22 -1.43 -4.96
CA GLY A 78 8.01 -1.45 -3.74
C GLY A 78 9.16 -2.44 -3.78
N VAL A 79 9.33 -3.18 -4.87
CA VAL A 79 10.44 -4.13 -5.06
C VAL A 79 11.42 -3.54 -6.07
N ALA A 80 12.71 -3.55 -5.72
CA ALA A 80 13.80 -2.98 -6.52
C ALA A 80 13.50 -1.52 -6.93
N VAL A 81 13.17 -0.69 -5.94
CA VAL A 81 13.01 0.75 -6.12
C VAL A 81 14.40 1.41 -6.11
N PRO A 82 14.76 2.18 -7.15
CA PRO A 82 15.99 2.95 -7.13
C PRO A 82 15.87 4.09 -6.13
N CYS A 83 16.84 4.18 -5.21
CA CYS A 83 16.88 5.20 -4.17
C CYS A 83 18.31 5.69 -3.96
N LYS A 84 18.43 6.95 -3.52
CA LYS A 84 19.73 7.52 -3.17
C LYS A 84 19.89 7.50 -1.66
N TRP A 85 20.91 6.80 -1.16
CA TRP A 85 21.22 6.74 0.27
C TRP A 85 22.65 7.15 0.51
N LYS A 86 22.86 8.18 1.34
CA LYS A 86 24.19 8.74 1.64
C LYS A 86 25.00 9.03 0.35
N GLY A 87 24.32 9.59 -0.67
CA GLY A 87 24.93 9.94 -1.95
C GLY A 87 25.15 8.80 -2.94
N LYS A 88 24.87 7.54 -2.57
CA LYS A 88 25.02 6.37 -3.44
C LYS A 88 23.67 5.90 -3.98
N ASP A 89 23.65 5.53 -5.26
CA ASP A 89 22.49 4.90 -5.86
C ASP A 89 22.41 3.44 -5.41
N MET A 90 21.27 3.06 -4.86
CA MET A 90 21.01 1.72 -4.36
C MET A 90 19.60 1.28 -4.71
N TRP A 91 19.42 -0.02 -4.84
CA TRP A 91 18.12 -0.64 -5.05
C TRP A 91 17.62 -1.18 -3.72
N LYS A 92 16.41 -0.78 -3.32
CA LYS A 92 15.78 -1.24 -2.09
C LYS A 92 14.39 -1.80 -2.35
N SER A 93 14.04 -2.79 -1.55
CA SER A 93 12.73 -3.46 -1.60
C SER A 93 12.07 -3.34 -0.23
N GLY A 94 10.78 -3.00 -0.21
CA GLY A 94 10.00 -2.75 0.99
C GLY A 94 8.60 -2.23 0.68
N THR A 95 7.61 -2.66 1.45
CA THR A 95 6.31 -1.98 1.51
C THR A 95 6.46 -0.54 1.98
N SER A 96 7.51 -0.25 2.76
CA SER A 96 7.94 1.09 3.14
C SER A 96 8.26 2.01 1.96
N PHE A 97 8.72 1.46 0.82
CA PHE A 97 8.97 2.22 -0.42
C PHE A 97 7.72 2.33 -1.31
N ALA A 98 6.79 1.37 -1.19
CA ALA A 98 5.51 1.40 -1.88
C ALA A 98 4.59 2.53 -1.39
N VAL A 99 4.55 2.75 -0.07
CA VAL A 99 3.74 3.79 0.60
C VAL A 99 3.94 5.21 0.06
N PRO A 100 5.17 5.78 -0.03
CA PRO A 100 5.34 7.15 -0.52
C PRO A 100 4.92 7.29 -1.99
N ILE A 101 5.06 6.25 -2.80
CA ILE A 101 4.57 6.25 -4.19
C ILE A 101 3.04 6.29 -4.21
N ALA A 102 2.38 5.48 -3.38
CA ALA A 102 0.92 5.50 -3.23
C ALA A 102 0.42 6.86 -2.72
N ALA A 103 1.13 7.47 -1.77
CA ALA A 103 0.81 8.80 -1.26
C ALA A 103 0.95 9.89 -2.32
N GLY A 104 1.97 9.80 -3.19
CA GLY A 104 2.12 10.68 -4.34
C GLY A 104 0.94 10.59 -5.31
N PHE A 105 0.47 9.37 -5.61
CA PHE A 105 -0.75 9.19 -6.40
C PHE A 105 -1.97 9.79 -5.71
N ALA A 106 -2.14 9.52 -4.41
CA ALA A 106 -3.26 10.04 -3.62
C ALA A 106 -3.30 11.57 -3.54
N ALA A 107 -2.14 12.23 -3.54
CA ALA A 107 -2.02 13.68 -3.52
C ALA A 107 -2.24 14.30 -4.92
N GLY A 108 -1.73 13.65 -5.97
CA GLY A 108 -1.83 14.14 -7.35
C GLY A 108 -3.22 13.96 -7.96
N SER A 109 -3.91 12.86 -7.65
CA SER A 109 -5.33 12.72 -7.97
C SER A 109 -6.15 13.39 -6.88
N ARG A 110 -7.01 14.35 -7.23
CA ARG A 110 -8.00 14.92 -6.29
C ARG A 110 -8.62 13.78 -5.45
N GLY A 111 -8.39 13.82 -4.14
CA GLY A 111 -8.29 12.65 -3.25
C GLY A 111 -9.41 11.62 -3.29
N ILE A 112 -9.05 10.39 -2.93
CA ILE A 112 -9.89 9.18 -2.76
C ILE A 112 -10.58 8.68 -4.04
N ASP A 113 -11.16 9.55 -4.87
CA ASP A 113 -12.00 9.11 -6.00
C ASP A 113 -11.20 8.32 -7.05
N ALA A 114 -9.92 8.66 -7.27
CA ALA A 114 -9.06 7.88 -8.17
C ALA A 114 -8.62 6.54 -7.57
N ILE A 115 -8.31 6.46 -6.27
CA ILE A 115 -7.90 5.19 -5.64
C ILE A 115 -9.09 4.21 -5.59
N SER A 116 -10.29 4.72 -5.28
CA SER A 116 -11.54 3.96 -5.33
C SER A 116 -11.93 3.55 -6.76
N ARG A 117 -11.75 4.43 -7.77
CA ARG A 117 -12.00 4.10 -9.19
C ARG A 117 -10.96 3.14 -9.79
N LEU A 118 -9.71 3.21 -9.35
CA LEU A 118 -8.67 2.23 -9.70
C LEU A 118 -8.94 0.86 -9.04
N GLY A 119 -9.62 0.85 -7.89
CA GLY A 119 -10.10 -0.37 -7.25
C GLY A 119 -11.36 -0.96 -7.89
N SER A 120 -12.31 -0.12 -8.32
CA SER A 120 -13.62 -0.55 -8.84
C SER A 120 -13.64 -0.87 -10.34
N SER A 121 -12.64 -0.46 -11.12
CA SER A 121 -12.58 -0.83 -12.53
C SER A 121 -12.16 -2.30 -12.64
N ARG A 122 -13.13 -3.17 -12.98
CA ARG A 122 -12.84 -4.47 -13.60
C ARG A 122 -11.97 -4.16 -14.82
N PHE A 123 -10.66 -4.33 -14.67
CA PHE A 123 -9.69 -4.25 -15.76
C PHE A 123 -9.84 -5.52 -16.62
N CYS A 124 -10.98 -5.59 -17.31
CA CYS A 124 -11.27 -6.58 -18.35
C CYS A 124 -11.48 -5.80 -19.64
N ASP A 125 -10.44 -5.11 -20.09
CA ASP A 125 -10.33 -4.67 -21.47
C ASP A 125 -9.03 -5.25 -22.03
N LYS A 126 -9.19 -6.34 -22.79
CA LYS A 126 -8.10 -7.19 -23.30
C LYS A 126 -7.17 -6.49 -24.29
N ASN A 127 -7.46 -5.25 -24.70
CA ASN A 127 -6.68 -4.54 -25.73
C ASN A 127 -6.01 -3.23 -25.27
N ARG A 128 -6.00 -2.93 -23.95
CA ARG A 128 -5.27 -1.76 -23.41
C ARG A 128 -4.37 -2.10 -22.21
N ALA A 129 -3.79 -3.30 -22.22
CA ALA A 129 -2.93 -3.81 -21.14
C ALA A 129 -1.46 -3.35 -21.24
N ARG A 130 -1.21 -2.04 -21.37
CA ARG A 130 0.12 -1.46 -21.15
C ARG A 130 -0.01 -0.13 -20.43
N ARG A 131 0.40 -0.09 -19.15
CA ARG A 131 0.66 1.09 -18.30
C ARG A 131 -0.48 1.56 -17.38
N SER A 132 -0.95 0.71 -16.46
CA SER A 132 -1.55 1.16 -15.21
C SER A 132 -0.90 0.43 -14.03
N PHE A 133 -0.15 1.18 -13.21
CA PHE A 133 0.76 0.72 -12.14
C PHE A 133 0.08 0.53 -10.77
N PHE A 134 -1.23 0.71 -10.68
CA PHE A 134 -2.02 0.68 -9.44
C PHE A 134 -3.22 -0.25 -9.65
N GLY A 135 -3.37 -1.29 -8.83
CA GLY A 135 -4.41 -2.30 -9.03
C GLY A 135 -4.89 -2.96 -7.73
N ARG A 136 -6.15 -3.41 -7.73
CA ARG A 136 -6.78 -4.17 -6.66
C ARG A 136 -6.39 -5.64 -6.79
N TRP A 137 -5.88 -6.25 -5.72
CA TRP A 137 -5.55 -7.67 -5.70
C TRP A 137 -6.69 -8.46 -5.04
N GLN A 138 -7.35 -9.34 -5.79
CA GLN A 138 -8.32 -10.32 -5.29
C GLN A 138 -7.83 -11.73 -5.67
N ARG A 139 -7.54 -12.56 -4.66
CA ARG A 139 -7.80 -13.99 -4.72
C ARG A 139 -8.67 -14.34 -3.52
#